data_AF-A0A0D6LAL9-F1
#
_entry.id   AF-A0A0D6LAL9-F1
#
_cell.length_a   1.000
_cell.length_b   1.000
_cell.length_c   1.000
_cell.angle_alpha   90.00
_cell.angle_beta   90.00
_cell.angle_gamma   90.00
#
_symmetry.space_group_name_H-M   'P 1'
#
loop_
_entity.id
_entity.type
_entity.pdbx_description
1 polymer ?
#
loop_
_entity_poly.entity_id
_entity_poly.type
_entity_poly.pdbx_seq_one_letter_code
_entity_poly.pdbx_strand_id
1 'polypeptide(L)'
;MISSTISRYACRIIIDRENYDKAFLYAAGFDSVKNIFLGEKATKWMKRNGEMDGLTTNGILILHPNRNTEELEMALDRLNAGKPQCPVNLNTLIIPKKKSSKGGGSRQPYVYLRCGHVQGKHEWGHHALSNGQQSYKCPICLAESERVIQLTMGMESSFHLDSGNLDYAFNPCGHVASLNTVRFWSRIPLPHGTNSFHPVCPFCTTLLATEKPYVRLIFQDHLFDN
;
A
#
# COMPACT_ATOMS: atom_id res chain seq x y z
N MET A 1 24.12 -7.37 16.58
CA MET A 1 24.29 -7.30 15.12
C MET A 1 22.98 -7.73 14.49
N ILE A 2 22.32 -6.85 13.73
CA ILE A 2 21.13 -7.23 12.97
C ILE A 2 21.63 -7.98 11.72
N SER A 3 21.23 -9.24 11.56
CA SER A 3 21.60 -10.04 10.39
C SER A 3 20.59 -9.80 9.27
N SER A 4 21.04 -9.35 8.11
CA SER A 4 20.21 -9.28 6.91
C SER A 4 20.05 -10.67 6.29
N THR A 5 18.84 -11.01 5.85
CA THR A 5 18.56 -12.23 5.09
C THR A 5 18.66 -12.01 3.58
N ILE A 6 18.90 -10.77 3.14
CA ILE A 6 19.04 -10.41 1.73
C ILE A 6 20.45 -10.74 1.26
N SER A 7 20.55 -11.45 0.14
CA SER A 7 21.84 -11.80 -0.48
C SER A 7 22.55 -10.56 -1.03
N ARG A 8 23.89 -10.49 -0.86
CA ARG A 8 24.71 -9.37 -1.39
C ARG A 8 24.59 -9.19 -2.90
N TYR A 9 24.50 -10.29 -3.63
CA TYR A 9 24.28 -10.34 -5.07
C TYR A 9 23.00 -11.15 -5.34
N ALA A 10 21.83 -10.53 -5.11
CA ALA A 10 20.56 -11.24 -5.02
C ALA A 10 19.97 -11.67 -6.38
N CYS A 11 19.95 -10.79 -7.38
CA CYS A 11 19.33 -11.05 -8.67
C CYS A 11 19.97 -10.20 -9.78
N ARG A 12 19.63 -10.53 -11.04
CA ARG A 12 19.98 -9.77 -12.25
C ARG A 12 18.72 -9.49 -13.04
N ILE A 13 18.58 -8.25 -13.51
CA ILE A 13 17.56 -7.86 -14.47
C ILE A 13 18.27 -7.70 -15.82
N ILE A 14 17.84 -8.46 -16.81
CA ILE A 14 18.37 -8.41 -18.18
C ILE A 14 17.26 -7.88 -19.08
N ILE A 15 17.54 -6.81 -19.81
CA ILE A 15 16.61 -6.19 -20.76
C ILE A 15 17.21 -6.37 -22.15
N ASP A 16 16.39 -6.83 -23.09
CA ASP A 16 16.79 -6.90 -24.49
C ASP A 16 16.91 -5.48 -25.06
N ARG A 17 18.08 -5.18 -25.65
CA ARG A 17 18.40 -3.83 -26.16
C ARG A 17 17.74 -3.54 -27.50
N GLU A 18 17.37 -4.57 -28.24
CA GLU A 18 16.67 -4.42 -29.51
C GLU A 18 15.16 -4.53 -29.32
N ASN A 19 14.73 -5.21 -28.25
CA ASN A 19 13.32 -5.43 -27.94
C ASN A 19 12.97 -5.09 -26.48
N TYR A 20 12.73 -3.81 -26.22
CA TYR A 20 12.53 -3.25 -24.88
C TYR A 20 11.28 -3.76 -24.13
N ASP A 21 10.40 -4.53 -24.78
CA ASP A 21 9.22 -5.13 -24.16
C ASP A 21 9.57 -6.41 -23.36
N LYS A 22 10.80 -6.93 -23.47
CA LYS A 22 11.26 -8.14 -22.79
C LYS A 22 12.29 -7.81 -21.72
N ALA A 23 11.90 -8.11 -20.48
CA ALA A 23 12.79 -8.11 -19.32
C ALA A 23 12.78 -9.49 -18.66
N PHE A 24 13.96 -9.94 -18.24
CA PHE A 24 14.16 -11.24 -17.59
C PHE A 24 14.80 -11.03 -16.22
N LEU A 25 14.25 -11.69 -15.21
CA LEU A 25 14.83 -11.75 -13.88
C LEU A 25 15.53 -13.08 -13.67
N TYR A 26 16.80 -13.04 -13.27
CA TYR A 26 17.57 -14.22 -12.90
C TYR A 26 17.94 -14.15 -11.42
N ALA A 27 17.86 -15.28 -10.73
CA ALA A 27 18.39 -15.40 -9.38
C ALA A 27 19.93 -15.33 -9.40
N ALA A 28 20.49 -14.82 -8.30
CA ALA A 28 21.90 -14.48 -8.11
C ALA A 28 22.44 -13.36 -9.03
N GLY A 29 23.40 -12.61 -8.50
CA GLY A 29 24.24 -11.67 -9.24
C GLY A 29 25.70 -12.12 -9.24
N PHE A 30 26.45 -11.62 -10.21
CA PHE A 30 27.90 -11.82 -10.27
C PHE A 30 28.58 -11.01 -9.16
N ASP A 31 29.54 -11.64 -8.48
CA ASP A 31 30.40 -10.97 -7.51
C ASP A 31 31.50 -10.11 -8.17
N SER A 32 32.41 -9.55 -7.37
CA SER A 32 33.52 -8.72 -7.85
C SER A 32 34.52 -9.46 -8.75
N VAL A 33 34.49 -10.80 -8.78
CA VAL A 33 35.31 -11.65 -9.66
C VAL A 33 34.49 -12.26 -10.79
N LYS A 34 33.30 -11.72 -11.06
CA LYS A 34 32.39 -12.14 -12.14
C LYS A 34 31.90 -13.59 -11.99
N ASN A 35 31.76 -14.08 -10.76
CA ASN A 35 31.31 -15.43 -10.47
C ASN A 35 29.94 -15.47 -9.77
N ILE A 36 29.20 -16.57 -9.96
CA ILE A 36 28.01 -16.92 -9.18
C ILE A 36 28.32 -18.19 -8.41
N PHE A 37 28.36 -18.10 -7.08
CA PHE A 37 28.60 -19.24 -6.23
C PHE A 37 27.29 -19.86 -5.75
N LEU A 38 27.07 -21.13 -6.09
CA LEU A 38 26.01 -21.96 -5.54
C LEU A 38 26.63 -22.99 -4.58
N GLY A 39 26.46 -22.77 -3.28
CA GLY A 39 27.02 -23.64 -2.24
C GLY A 39 26.50 -25.09 -2.34
N GLU A 40 27.16 -26.02 -1.66
CA GLU A 40 26.86 -27.46 -1.74
C GLU A 40 25.38 -27.79 -1.50
N LYS A 41 24.77 -27.13 -0.51
CA LYS A 41 23.34 -27.29 -0.14
C LYS A 41 22.34 -26.66 -1.12
N ALA A 42 22.80 -25.89 -2.11
CA ALA A 42 21.90 -25.33 -3.12
C ALA A 42 21.36 -26.44 -4.02
N THR A 43 20.06 -26.40 -4.31
CA THR A 43 19.43 -27.29 -5.29
C THR A 43 19.99 -27.01 -6.69
N LYS A 44 20.50 -28.05 -7.35
CA LYS A 44 21.06 -27.98 -8.72
C LYS A 44 20.52 -29.16 -9.52
N TRP A 45 20.25 -28.96 -10.79
CA TRP A 45 19.80 -30.02 -11.68
C TRP A 45 20.30 -29.79 -13.09
N MET A 46 20.29 -30.86 -13.90
CA MET A 46 20.56 -30.79 -15.32
C MET A 46 19.24 -30.74 -16.08
N LYS A 47 19.09 -29.77 -16.98
CA LYS A 47 17.94 -29.62 -17.87
C LYS A 47 17.97 -30.69 -18.96
N ARG A 48 16.85 -30.83 -19.69
CA ARG A 48 16.74 -31.76 -20.83
C ARG A 48 17.73 -31.46 -21.96
N ASN A 49 18.16 -30.21 -22.10
CA ASN A 49 19.15 -29.78 -23.10
C ASN A 49 20.61 -29.98 -22.63
N GLY A 50 20.84 -30.58 -21.46
CA GLY A 50 22.18 -30.81 -20.90
C GLY A 50 22.76 -29.62 -20.12
N GLU A 51 22.08 -28.47 -20.06
CA GLU A 51 22.53 -27.32 -19.27
C GLU A 51 22.30 -27.54 -17.77
N MET A 52 23.20 -27.04 -16.95
CA MET A 52 23.04 -27.01 -15.50
C MET A 52 22.22 -25.80 -15.06
N ASP A 53 21.33 -26.00 -14.09
CA ASP A 53 20.55 -24.94 -13.44
C ASP A 53 20.57 -25.12 -11.92
N GLY A 54 20.12 -24.10 -11.18
CA GLY A 54 20.04 -24.16 -9.73
C GLY A 54 19.24 -23.05 -9.08
N LEU A 55 18.88 -23.27 -7.81
CA LEU A 55 18.23 -22.26 -6.96
C LEU A 55 19.24 -21.64 -6.00
N THR A 56 19.10 -20.34 -5.73
CA THR A 56 19.79 -19.70 -4.61
C THR A 56 19.21 -20.14 -3.28
N THR A 57 19.96 -20.00 -2.19
CA THR A 57 19.56 -20.48 -0.85
C THR A 57 18.19 -19.99 -0.38
N ASN A 58 17.89 -18.69 -0.59
CA ASN A 58 16.61 -18.09 -0.19
C ASN A 58 15.63 -17.93 -1.36
N GLY A 59 16.04 -18.27 -2.59
CA GLY A 59 15.28 -18.03 -3.82
C GLY A 59 15.09 -16.55 -4.15
N ILE A 60 14.46 -16.31 -5.31
CA ILE A 60 13.90 -15.02 -5.71
C ILE A 60 12.47 -15.31 -6.16
N LEU A 61 11.50 -14.62 -5.57
CA LEU A 61 10.08 -14.78 -5.89
C LEU A 61 9.62 -13.64 -6.80
N ILE A 62 8.87 -13.99 -7.84
CA ILE A 62 8.23 -13.03 -8.74
C ILE A 62 6.73 -13.20 -8.59
N LEU A 63 6.05 -12.11 -8.25
CA LEU A 63 4.61 -12.04 -8.35
C LEU A 63 4.27 -11.52 -9.76
N HIS A 64 3.62 -12.35 -10.57
CA HIS A 64 2.96 -11.91 -11.79
C HIS A 64 1.51 -11.58 -11.44
N PRO A 65 1.17 -10.31 -11.19
CA PRO A 65 -0.20 -9.95 -10.87
C PRO A 65 -1.08 -10.23 -12.08
N ASN A 66 -2.08 -11.08 -11.92
CA ASN A 66 -3.11 -11.34 -12.94
C ASN A 66 -4.37 -10.51 -12.62
N ARG A 67 -4.18 -9.22 -12.37
CA ARG A 67 -5.24 -8.33 -11.85
C ARG A 67 -5.77 -7.46 -12.97
N ASN A 68 -7.05 -7.60 -13.27
CA ASN A 68 -7.72 -6.72 -14.21
C ASN A 68 -7.96 -5.35 -13.57
N THR A 69 -7.38 -4.31 -14.14
CA THR A 69 -7.63 -2.91 -13.71
C THR A 69 -9.11 -2.57 -13.75
N GLU A 70 -9.88 -3.15 -14.68
CA GLU A 70 -11.33 -2.93 -14.78
C GLU A 70 -12.08 -3.35 -13.52
N GLU A 71 -11.71 -4.49 -12.90
CA GLU A 71 -12.36 -4.93 -11.66
C GLU A 71 -12.13 -3.93 -10.51
N LEU A 72 -10.92 -3.36 -10.45
CA LEU A 72 -10.57 -2.35 -9.46
C LEU A 72 -11.36 -1.05 -9.66
N GLU A 73 -11.52 -0.65 -10.93
CA GLU A 73 -12.34 0.49 -11.29
C GLU A 73 -13.81 0.24 -10.96
N MET A 74 -14.34 -0.94 -11.25
CA MET A 74 -15.70 -1.33 -10.88
C MET A 74 -15.92 -1.31 -9.36
N ALA A 75 -14.94 -1.76 -8.57
CA ALA A 75 -15.02 -1.71 -7.11
C ALA A 75 -15.07 -0.26 -6.59
N LEU A 76 -14.26 0.64 -7.17
CA LEU A 76 -14.29 2.07 -6.85
C LEU A 76 -15.60 2.74 -7.28
N ASP A 77 -16.10 2.40 -8.46
CA ASP A 77 -17.35 2.94 -8.99
C ASP A 77 -18.54 2.49 -8.14
N ARG A 78 -18.57 1.23 -7.69
CA ARG A 78 -19.57 0.72 -6.73
C ARG A 78 -19.58 1.53 -5.44
N LEU A 79 -18.40 1.80 -4.87
CA LEU A 79 -18.27 2.59 -3.64
C LEU A 79 -18.81 4.01 -3.83
N ASN A 80 -18.40 4.68 -4.91
CA ASN A 80 -18.85 6.05 -5.20
C ASN A 80 -20.34 6.10 -5.61
N ALA A 81 -20.87 5.05 -6.23
CA ALA A 81 -22.29 4.91 -6.57
C ALA A 81 -23.19 4.76 -5.34
N GLY A 82 -22.64 4.29 -4.21
CA GLY A 82 -23.30 4.32 -2.91
C GLY A 82 -23.58 5.74 -2.42
N LYS A 83 -23.00 6.77 -3.05
CA LYS A 83 -23.17 8.19 -2.72
C LYS A 83 -22.96 8.47 -1.22
N PRO A 84 -21.79 8.12 -0.66
CA PRO A 84 -21.51 8.36 0.76
C PRO A 84 -21.67 9.84 1.10
N GLN A 85 -22.46 10.16 2.12
CA GLN A 85 -22.71 11.55 2.51
C GLN A 85 -21.70 12.05 3.54
N CYS A 86 -21.36 13.33 3.45
CA CYS A 86 -20.68 14.07 4.51
C CYS A 86 -21.73 14.54 5.54
N PRO A 87 -21.70 14.09 6.80
CA PRO A 87 -22.69 14.50 7.79
C PRO A 87 -22.59 15.98 8.20
N VAL A 88 -21.48 16.66 7.90
CA VAL A 88 -21.32 18.09 8.23
C VAL A 88 -21.89 19.00 7.13
N ASN A 89 -21.48 18.79 5.88
CA ASN A 89 -21.82 19.68 4.76
C ASN A 89 -22.93 19.11 3.86
N LEU A 90 -23.45 17.91 4.16
CA LEU A 90 -24.49 17.19 3.42
C LEU A 90 -24.20 17.03 1.92
N ASN A 91 -22.92 16.99 1.58
CA ASN A 91 -22.47 16.79 0.21
C ASN A 91 -21.98 15.35 0.01
N THR A 92 -22.20 14.83 -1.19
CA THR A 92 -21.75 13.49 -1.55
C THR A 92 -20.25 13.44 -1.75
N LEU A 93 -19.58 12.56 -1.00
CA LEU A 93 -18.15 12.31 -1.07
C LEU A 93 -17.81 11.41 -2.26
N ILE A 94 -16.62 11.63 -2.83
CA ILE A 94 -16.07 10.80 -3.92
C ILE A 94 -14.62 10.47 -3.57
N ILE A 95 -14.28 9.18 -3.52
CA ILE A 95 -12.88 8.76 -3.43
C ILE A 95 -12.22 8.95 -4.80
N PRO A 96 -11.19 9.81 -4.92
CA PRO A 96 -10.55 10.07 -6.20
C PRO A 96 -9.53 8.98 -6.57
N LYS A 97 -9.30 8.78 -7.87
CA LYS A 97 -8.23 7.93 -8.40
C LYS A 97 -6.81 8.50 -8.18
N LYS A 98 -6.70 9.81 -7.99
CA LYS A 98 -5.43 10.53 -7.81
C LYS A 98 -5.54 11.55 -6.68
N LYS A 99 -4.46 11.69 -5.91
CA LYS A 99 -4.39 12.68 -4.83
C LYS A 99 -4.27 14.10 -5.40
N SER A 100 -5.14 15.00 -4.95
CA SER A 100 -5.05 16.44 -5.28
C SER A 100 -3.91 17.09 -4.49
N SER A 101 -3.03 17.83 -5.18
CA SER A 101 -1.94 18.60 -4.55
C SER A 101 -2.40 19.88 -3.86
N LYS A 102 -3.58 20.43 -4.21
CA LYS A 102 -4.11 21.69 -3.67
C LYS A 102 -5.16 21.51 -2.56
N GLY A 103 -5.20 20.33 -1.93
CA GLY A 103 -6.36 19.91 -1.15
C GLY A 103 -7.54 19.58 -2.08
N GLY A 104 -8.39 18.64 -1.68
CA GLY A 104 -9.55 18.29 -2.49
C GLY A 104 -10.67 19.32 -2.35
N GLY A 105 -11.58 19.34 -3.32
CA GLY A 105 -12.82 20.15 -3.24
C GLY A 105 -13.74 19.65 -2.13
N SER A 106 -14.94 20.25 -2.00
CA SER A 106 -15.90 19.90 -0.94
C SER A 106 -16.22 18.40 -0.86
N ARG A 107 -16.22 17.70 -2.01
CA ARG A 107 -16.51 16.26 -2.16
C ARG A 107 -15.36 15.34 -1.76
N GLN A 108 -14.20 15.87 -1.39
CA GLN A 108 -13.05 15.07 -1.01
C GLN A 108 -13.28 14.42 0.37
N PRO A 109 -13.19 13.09 0.47
CA PRO A 109 -13.25 12.40 1.76
C PRO A 109 -11.92 12.49 2.51
N TYR A 110 -12.05 12.64 3.83
CA TYR A 110 -11.01 12.64 4.84
C TYR A 110 -11.38 11.67 5.95
N VAL A 111 -10.41 10.93 6.48
CA VAL A 111 -10.64 9.99 7.59
C VAL A 111 -9.97 10.47 8.87
N TYR A 112 -10.69 10.36 9.97
CA TYR A 112 -10.18 10.56 11.34
C TYR A 112 -9.43 9.31 11.78
N LEU A 113 -8.10 9.37 11.92
CA LEU A 113 -7.29 8.16 12.12
C LEU A 113 -7.55 7.44 13.46
N ARG A 114 -8.06 8.16 14.48
CA ARG A 114 -8.42 7.55 15.76
C ARG A 114 -9.60 6.59 15.61
N CYS A 115 -10.69 7.03 14.97
CA CYS A 115 -11.97 6.33 14.96
C CYS A 115 -12.37 5.72 13.60
N GLY A 116 -11.77 6.13 12.49
CA GLY A 116 -12.10 5.62 11.16
C GLY A 116 -13.28 6.32 10.48
N HIS A 117 -13.96 7.24 11.15
CA HIS A 117 -15.05 8.01 10.54
C HIS A 117 -14.55 8.87 9.38
N VAL A 118 -15.30 8.83 8.28
CA VAL A 118 -15.00 9.56 7.04
C VAL A 118 -15.92 10.78 6.92
N GLN A 119 -15.34 11.91 6.50
CA GLN A 119 -15.98 13.22 6.40
C GLN A 119 -15.52 13.99 5.17
N GLY A 120 -16.25 15.05 4.82
CA GLY A 120 -15.74 16.10 3.93
C GLY A 120 -14.81 17.07 4.67
N LYS A 121 -14.17 17.98 3.94
CA LYS A 121 -13.35 19.04 4.55
C LYS A 121 -14.23 20.00 5.36
N HIS A 122 -13.87 20.26 6.61
CA HIS A 122 -14.49 21.26 7.48
C HIS A 122 -13.49 21.74 8.54
N GLU A 123 -13.76 22.92 9.12
CA GLU A 123 -12.94 23.52 10.18
C GLU A 123 -13.52 23.25 11.60
N TRP A 124 -14.75 22.75 11.69
CA TRP A 124 -15.36 22.43 12.99
C TRP A 124 -14.53 21.38 13.75
N GLY A 125 -14.34 21.58 15.06
CA GLY A 125 -13.62 20.64 15.91
C GLY A 125 -12.10 20.65 15.71
N HIS A 126 -11.57 21.55 14.88
CA HIS A 126 -10.13 21.76 14.75
C HIS A 126 -9.61 22.66 15.86
N HIS A 127 -8.61 22.17 16.59
CA HIS A 127 -7.96 22.90 17.66
C HIS A 127 -6.44 22.87 17.45
N ALA A 128 -5.84 24.05 17.29
CA ALA A 128 -4.39 24.21 17.35
C ALA A 128 -3.97 24.30 18.83
N LEU A 129 -3.20 23.32 19.29
CA LEU A 129 -2.65 23.30 20.64
C LEU A 129 -1.44 24.24 20.73
N SER A 130 -1.17 24.77 21.93
CA SER A 130 -0.09 25.73 22.19
C SER A 130 1.31 25.20 21.85
N ASN A 131 1.48 23.88 21.78
CA ASN A 131 2.73 23.20 21.40
C ASN A 131 2.88 22.97 19.89
N GLY A 132 1.97 23.50 19.05
CA GLY A 132 1.97 23.32 17.60
C GLY A 132 1.35 22.00 17.12
N GLN A 133 0.87 21.14 18.01
CA GLN A 133 0.08 19.96 17.62
C GLN A 133 -1.34 20.36 17.22
N GLN A 134 -1.92 19.61 16.29
CA GLN A 134 -3.30 19.79 15.86
C GLN A 134 -4.15 18.66 16.45
N SER A 135 -5.33 19.01 16.97
CA SER A 135 -6.37 18.05 17.34
C SER A 135 -7.60 18.28 16.47
N TYR A 136 -8.21 17.17 16.05
CA TYR A 136 -9.44 17.19 15.25
C TYR A 136 -10.50 16.35 15.95
N LYS A 137 -11.58 17.00 16.37
CA LYS A 137 -12.72 16.35 16.98
C LYS A 137 -13.63 15.76 15.91
N CYS A 138 -13.87 14.45 15.99
CA CYS A 138 -14.77 13.77 15.07
C CYS A 138 -16.22 14.25 15.29
N PRO A 139 -16.95 14.72 14.25
CA PRO A 139 -18.33 15.20 14.40
C PRO A 139 -19.34 14.08 14.66
N ILE A 140 -18.96 12.82 14.41
CA ILE A 140 -19.85 11.66 14.60
C ILE A 140 -19.74 11.14 16.03
N CYS A 141 -18.53 10.77 16.48
CA CYS A 141 -18.33 10.10 17.76
C CYS A 141 -17.63 10.96 18.82
N LEU A 142 -17.34 12.22 18.51
CA LEU A 142 -16.66 13.19 19.40
C LEU A 142 -15.25 12.79 19.86
N ALA A 143 -14.69 11.71 19.31
CA ALA A 143 -13.31 11.31 19.59
C ALA A 143 -12.31 12.30 18.99
N GLU A 144 -11.30 12.66 19.77
CA GLU A 144 -10.17 13.47 19.32
C GLU A 144 -9.20 12.62 18.47
N SER A 145 -8.85 13.12 17.30
CA SER A 145 -7.84 12.54 16.40
C SER A 145 -6.69 13.52 16.23
N GLU A 146 -5.46 13.04 16.39
CA GLU A 146 -4.24 13.84 16.12
C GLU A 146 -4.06 14.12 14.63
N ARG A 147 -4.68 13.32 13.76
CA ARG A 147 -4.54 13.40 12.31
C ARG A 147 -5.85 13.07 11.61
N VAL A 148 -6.17 13.93 10.65
CA VAL A 148 -7.22 13.72 9.65
C VAL A 148 -6.57 13.71 8.29
N ILE A 149 -6.73 12.61 7.54
CA ILE A 149 -5.97 12.39 6.30
C ILE A 149 -6.90 12.29 5.10
N GLN A 150 -6.45 12.86 3.98
CA GLN A 150 -7.15 12.78 2.70
C GLN A 150 -7.14 11.35 2.17
N LEU A 151 -8.31 10.83 1.78
CA LEU A 151 -8.42 9.53 1.14
C LEU A 151 -8.19 9.60 -0.38
N THR A 152 -7.52 8.59 -0.93
CA THR A 152 -7.36 8.41 -2.38
C THR A 152 -7.31 6.93 -2.70
N MET A 153 -7.77 6.53 -3.87
CA MET A 153 -7.66 5.14 -4.30
C MET A 153 -6.22 4.79 -4.67
N GLY A 154 -5.74 3.62 -4.24
CA GLY A 154 -4.52 3.02 -4.78
C GLY A 154 -4.81 2.36 -6.12
N MET A 155 -4.40 2.96 -7.24
CA MET A 155 -4.82 2.51 -8.58
C MET A 155 -3.95 1.42 -9.22
N GLU A 156 -2.79 1.09 -8.63
CA GLU A 156 -1.92 0.04 -9.15
C GLU A 156 -2.51 -1.35 -8.85
N SER A 157 -3.16 -1.95 -9.85
CA SER A 157 -3.88 -3.22 -9.70
C SER A 157 -2.96 -4.36 -9.23
N SER A 158 -1.68 -4.30 -9.58
CA SER A 158 -0.64 -5.23 -9.17
C SER A 158 -0.46 -5.36 -7.65
N PHE A 159 -0.80 -4.31 -6.90
CA PHE A 159 -0.64 -4.30 -5.45
C PHE A 159 -1.90 -4.74 -4.69
N HIS A 160 -3.03 -4.94 -5.35
CA HIS A 160 -4.24 -5.45 -4.71
C HIS A 160 -4.22 -6.97 -4.62
N LEU A 161 -4.73 -7.51 -3.50
CA LEU A 161 -4.89 -8.95 -3.29
C LEU A 161 -6.31 -9.47 -3.60
N ASP A 162 -7.25 -8.57 -3.84
CA ASP A 162 -8.61 -8.85 -4.27
C ASP A 162 -9.27 -7.54 -4.76
N SER A 163 -10.43 -7.69 -5.38
CA SER A 163 -11.32 -6.61 -5.79
C SER A 163 -12.49 -6.48 -4.79
N GLY A 164 -12.23 -6.76 -3.51
CA GLY A 164 -13.20 -6.75 -2.43
C GLY A 164 -13.63 -5.34 -2.00
N ASN A 165 -14.39 -5.24 -0.91
CA ASN A 165 -14.88 -3.94 -0.43
C ASN A 165 -13.71 -3.01 -0.03
N LEU A 166 -13.84 -1.74 -0.40
CA LEU A 166 -12.84 -0.69 -0.23
C LEU A 166 -13.03 0.05 1.11
N ASP A 167 -13.09 -0.72 2.19
CA ASP A 167 -13.48 -0.24 3.52
C ASP A 167 -12.27 0.03 4.42
N TYR A 168 -11.06 0.07 3.87
CA TYR A 168 -9.83 0.29 4.63
C TYR A 168 -8.90 1.27 3.93
N ALA A 169 -8.08 1.97 4.72
CA ALA A 169 -7.01 2.81 4.19
C ALA A 169 -5.69 2.63 4.97
N PHE A 170 -4.57 2.73 4.26
CA PHE A 170 -3.24 2.77 4.86
C PHE A 170 -3.04 4.04 5.70
N ASN A 171 -2.46 3.89 6.89
CA ASN A 171 -2.14 4.97 7.82
C ASN A 171 -0.62 5.22 7.82
N PRO A 172 -0.14 6.45 7.54
CA PRO A 172 -0.90 7.71 7.51
C PRO A 172 -1.22 8.26 6.12
N CYS A 173 -0.99 7.51 5.04
CA CYS A 173 -1.03 8.08 3.69
C CYS A 173 -2.44 8.25 3.09
N GLY A 174 -3.41 7.43 3.52
CA GLY A 174 -4.81 7.51 3.10
C GLY A 174 -5.13 6.75 1.82
N HIS A 175 -4.23 5.88 1.35
CA HIS A 175 -4.53 5.02 0.20
C HIS A 175 -5.55 3.95 0.59
N VAL A 176 -6.68 3.97 -0.11
CA VAL A 176 -7.82 3.07 0.08
C VAL A 176 -7.55 1.74 -0.61
N ALA A 177 -7.87 0.65 0.06
CA ALA A 177 -7.76 -0.72 -0.44
C ALA A 177 -8.66 -1.66 0.37
N SER A 178 -8.72 -2.93 -0.04
CA SER A 178 -9.43 -3.97 0.70
C SER A 178 -8.69 -4.40 1.98
N LEU A 179 -9.41 -5.07 2.89
CA LEU A 179 -8.86 -5.58 4.16
C LEU A 179 -7.66 -6.52 3.94
N ASN A 180 -7.76 -7.44 2.98
CA ASN A 180 -6.67 -8.39 2.75
C ASN A 180 -5.43 -7.67 2.20
N THR A 181 -5.64 -6.70 1.31
CA THR A 181 -4.57 -5.88 0.74
C THR A 181 -3.83 -5.11 1.83
N VAL A 182 -4.55 -4.37 2.69
CA VAL A 182 -3.89 -3.61 3.76
C VAL A 182 -3.20 -4.51 4.79
N ARG A 183 -3.80 -5.65 5.14
CA ARG A 183 -3.21 -6.62 6.08
C ARG A 183 -1.94 -7.24 5.56
N PHE A 184 -1.91 -7.61 4.29
CA PHE A 184 -0.74 -8.21 3.66
C PHE A 184 0.44 -7.25 3.64
N TRP A 185 0.26 -6.06 3.05
CA TRP A 185 1.35 -5.10 2.92
C TRP A 185 1.84 -4.53 4.25
N SER A 186 0.97 -4.46 5.26
CA SER A 186 1.36 -4.03 6.60
C SER A 186 2.23 -5.04 7.35
N ARG A 187 2.29 -6.30 6.88
CA ARG A 187 3.12 -7.36 7.46
C ARG A 187 4.44 -7.56 6.70
N ILE A 188 4.60 -6.91 5.55
CA ILE A 188 5.81 -7.05 4.72
C ILE A 188 6.71 -5.86 5.00
N PRO A 189 7.76 -6.03 5.82
CA PRO A 189 8.71 -4.96 5.99
C PRO A 189 9.58 -4.82 4.74
N LEU A 190 9.69 -3.59 4.24
CA LEU A 190 10.64 -3.28 3.18
C LEU A 190 11.93 -2.69 3.77
N PRO A 191 13.08 -2.94 3.15
CA PRO A 191 14.34 -2.29 3.53
C PRO A 191 14.19 -0.77 3.49
N HIS A 192 14.60 -0.12 4.57
CA HIS A 192 14.64 1.34 4.70
C HIS A 192 16.01 1.77 5.22
N GLY A 193 16.75 2.49 4.38
CA GLY A 193 18.16 2.77 4.64
C GLY A 193 19.01 1.49 4.66
N THR A 194 20.08 1.48 5.44
CA THR A 194 21.05 0.37 5.46
C THR A 194 20.71 -0.74 6.47
N ASN A 195 19.94 -0.44 7.52
CA ASN A 195 19.79 -1.33 8.68
C ASN A 195 18.35 -1.47 9.21
N SER A 196 17.35 -0.84 8.58
CA SER A 196 15.98 -0.85 9.11
C SER A 196 14.98 -1.45 8.13
N PHE A 197 13.92 -2.04 8.65
CA PHE A 197 12.92 -2.80 7.90
C PHE A 197 11.55 -2.37 8.42
N HIS A 198 10.81 -1.65 7.58
CA HIS A 198 9.54 -1.06 7.97
C HIS A 198 8.46 -1.34 6.92
N PRO A 199 7.23 -1.68 7.33
CA PRO A 199 6.11 -1.74 6.41
C PRO A 199 5.87 -0.36 5.78
N VAL A 200 5.61 -0.36 4.47
CA VAL A 200 5.27 0.86 3.73
C VAL A 200 3.98 0.65 2.94
N CYS A 201 3.29 1.74 2.64
CA CYS A 201 2.21 1.70 1.66
C CYS A 201 2.80 1.33 0.28
N PRO A 202 2.30 0.29 -0.40
CA PRO A 202 2.85 -0.13 -1.71
C PRO A 202 2.64 0.92 -2.80
N PHE A 203 1.62 1.78 -2.67
CA PHE A 203 1.24 2.77 -3.68
C PHE A 203 2.09 4.05 -3.64
N CYS A 204 2.68 4.39 -2.49
CA CYS A 204 3.36 5.68 -2.31
C CYS A 204 4.58 5.63 -1.41
N THR A 205 5.01 4.43 -1.00
CA THR A 205 6.20 4.14 -0.20
C THR A 205 6.30 4.86 1.15
N THR A 206 5.21 5.52 1.57
CA THR A 206 5.12 6.14 2.89
C THR A 206 5.20 5.07 3.98
N LEU A 207 6.05 5.30 4.98
CA LEU A 207 6.16 4.46 6.18
C LEU A 207 4.79 4.33 6.86
N LEU A 208 4.37 3.10 7.15
CA LEU A 208 3.13 2.86 7.86
C LEU A 208 3.32 3.09 9.36
N ALA A 209 2.26 3.53 10.03
CA ALA A 209 2.26 3.69 11.48
C ALA A 209 2.47 2.34 12.18
N THR A 210 3.38 2.30 13.15
CA THR A 210 3.84 1.07 13.80
C THR A 210 2.73 0.30 14.53
N GLU A 211 1.87 1.02 15.27
CA GLU A 211 0.80 0.38 16.06
C GLU A 211 -0.47 0.13 15.25
N LYS A 212 -0.84 1.07 14.37
CA LYS A 212 -2.08 1.03 13.60
C LYS A 212 -1.80 1.35 12.12
N PRO A 213 -1.22 0.41 11.35
CA PRO A 213 -0.75 0.67 9.98
C PRO A 213 -1.87 0.88 8.95
N TYR A 214 -3.11 0.58 9.32
CA TYR A 214 -4.30 0.85 8.52
C TYR A 214 -5.51 1.12 9.43
N VAL A 215 -6.57 1.70 8.86
CA VAL A 215 -7.81 2.05 9.55
C VAL A 215 -9.01 1.57 8.74
N ARG A 216 -10.04 1.04 9.41
CA ARG A 216 -11.35 0.77 8.81
C ARG A 216 -12.03 2.11 8.54
N LEU A 217 -12.59 2.28 7.35
CA LEU A 217 -13.36 3.44 6.94
C LEU A 217 -14.81 3.24 7.35
N ILE A 218 -15.37 4.23 8.05
CA ILE A 218 -16.74 4.25 8.50
C ILE A 218 -17.40 5.47 7.86
N PHE A 219 -18.16 5.23 6.79
CA PHE A 219 -19.03 6.24 6.19
C PHE A 219 -20.33 6.35 6.98
N GLN A 220 -21.01 7.49 6.88
CA GLN A 220 -22.24 7.78 7.63
C GLN A 220 -23.31 6.70 7.45
N ASP A 221 -23.44 6.15 6.24
CA ASP A 221 -24.48 5.18 5.91
C ASP A 221 -24.25 3.81 6.59
N HIS A 222 -23.06 3.60 7.17
CA HIS A 222 -22.60 2.35 7.80
C HIS A 222 -22.35 2.48 9.31
N LEU A 223 -22.91 3.50 9.98
CA LEU A 223 -22.66 3.75 11.40
C LEU A 223 -23.12 2.62 12.34
N PHE A 224 -23.98 1.72 11.86
CA PHE A 224 -24.53 0.60 12.62
C PHE A 224 -24.05 -0.77 12.13
N ASP A 225 -23.14 -0.81 11.15
CA ASP A 225 -22.60 -2.06 10.62
C ASP A 225 -21.46 -2.55 11.52
N ASN A 226 -21.82 -3.39 12.50
CA ASN A 226 -20.92 -4.06 13.45
C ASN A 226 -19.81 -4.83 12.74
#